data_AF-A0A6L9KXW6-F1
#
_entry.id   AF-A0A6L9KXW6-F1
#
_cell.length_a   1.000
_cell.length_b   1.000
_cell.length_c   1.000
_cell.angle_alpha   90.00
_cell.angle_beta   90.00
_cell.angle_gamma   90.00
#
_symmetry.space_group_name_H-M   'P 1'
#
loop_
_entity.id
_entity.type
_entity.pdbx_description
1 polymer ?
#
loop_
_entity_poly.entity_id
_entity_poly.type
_entity_poly.pdbx_seq_one_letter_code
_entity_poly.pdbx_strand_id
1 'polypeptide(L)'
;HTLLPEQTQDWQVFGAPPMLGDFNGESPTAFGSDRKAPDILHVASRNASKEWMMLHFFNPRLVQPHSIMPRFDYLWGPVDASGKKIDFAKWRAEYNEYHEGKRITPPEVPMYASNSEIRNLIDFVMNLK
;
A
#
# COMPACT_ATOMS: atom_id res chain seq x y z
N HIS A 1 -2.49 21.56 18.36
CA HIS A 1 -1.92 21.84 17.03
C HIS A 1 -0.53 22.44 17.22
N THR A 2 0.49 21.60 17.30
CA THR A 2 1.89 22.04 17.31
C THR A 2 2.28 22.36 15.87
N LEU A 3 2.55 23.63 15.63
CA LEU A 3 3.03 24.16 14.36
C LEU A 3 4.43 23.59 14.11
N LEU A 4 4.55 22.72 13.11
CA LEU A 4 5.86 22.33 12.57
C LEU A 4 6.53 23.60 11.99
N PRO A 5 7.81 23.85 12.29
CA PRO A 5 8.57 24.88 11.58
C PRO A 5 8.71 24.47 10.12
N GLU A 6 8.31 25.37 9.22
CA GLU A 6 8.52 25.33 7.77
C GLU A 6 7.85 24.20 6.96
N GLN A 7 6.71 24.55 6.35
CA GLN A 7 6.07 23.83 5.24
C GLN A 7 6.82 23.95 3.90
N THR A 8 8.10 24.30 3.89
CA THR A 8 8.86 24.69 2.68
C THR A 8 9.70 23.56 2.09
N GLN A 9 9.70 22.37 2.69
CA GLN A 9 10.60 21.28 2.31
C GLN A 9 9.91 19.95 2.00
N ASP A 10 8.57 19.95 1.87
CA ASP A 10 7.80 18.78 1.44
C ASP A 10 8.26 18.27 0.06
N TRP A 11 8.71 19.16 -0.84
CA TRP A 11 9.17 18.78 -2.17
C TRP A 11 10.42 17.90 -2.17
N GLN A 12 11.24 17.96 -1.11
CA GLN A 12 12.41 17.09 -0.97
C GLN A 12 12.05 15.65 -0.61
N VAL A 13 10.87 15.44 0.00
CA VAL A 13 10.41 14.14 0.50
C VAL A 13 9.33 13.53 -0.40
N PHE A 14 8.49 14.38 -1.00
CA PHE A 14 7.31 13.98 -1.78
C PHE A 14 7.47 14.22 -3.29
N GLY A 15 8.44 15.02 -3.72
CA GLY A 15 8.64 15.39 -5.13
C GLY A 15 7.99 16.73 -5.48
N ALA A 16 7.89 17.04 -6.77
CA ALA A 16 7.34 18.31 -7.23
C ALA A 16 5.93 18.56 -6.68
N PRO A 17 5.58 19.82 -6.34
CA PRO A 17 4.23 20.14 -5.91
C PRO A 17 3.22 19.87 -7.04
N PRO A 18 2.00 19.40 -6.72
CA PRO A 18 0.96 19.18 -7.71
C PRO A 18 0.65 20.41 -8.55
N MET A 19 0.45 20.22 -9.85
CA MET A 19 -0.04 21.23 -10.77
C MET A 19 -1.49 20.97 -11.17
N LEU A 20 -2.16 22.00 -11.70
CA LEU A 20 -3.57 21.90 -12.14
C LEU A 20 -3.79 20.77 -13.17
N GLY A 21 -2.76 20.43 -13.94
CA GLY A 21 -2.79 19.39 -14.97
C GLY A 21 -2.81 17.96 -14.44
N ASP A 22 -2.30 17.72 -13.23
CA ASP A 22 -2.15 16.36 -12.66
C ASP A 22 -3.50 15.75 -12.27
N PHE A 23 -4.53 16.60 -12.14
CA PHE A 23 -5.90 16.22 -11.77
C PHE A 23 -6.83 16.11 -12.97
N ASN A 24 -6.36 16.39 -14.18
CA ASN A 24 -7.20 16.33 -15.38
C ASN A 24 -7.64 14.89 -15.62
N GLY A 25 -8.92 14.61 -15.34
CA GLY A 25 -9.50 13.27 -15.44
C GLY A 25 -9.89 12.63 -14.10
N GLU A 26 -9.55 13.26 -12.97
CA GLU A 26 -10.05 12.86 -11.65
C GLU A 26 -11.39 13.54 -11.34
N SER A 27 -12.42 12.75 -11.04
CA SER A 27 -13.71 13.27 -10.59
C SER A 27 -14.41 12.26 -9.66
N PRO A 28 -14.51 12.53 -8.35
CA PRO A 28 -13.98 13.69 -7.62
C PRO A 28 -12.45 13.66 -7.47
N THR A 29 -11.83 14.81 -7.19
CA THR A 29 -10.38 14.90 -6.97
C THR A 29 -9.96 14.15 -5.70
N ALA A 30 -8.84 13.44 -5.75
CA ALA A 30 -8.37 12.59 -4.65
C ALA A 30 -7.55 13.35 -3.58
N PHE A 31 -7.75 14.66 -3.43
CA PHE A 31 -7.00 15.44 -2.46
C PHE A 31 -7.29 15.02 -1.02
N GLY A 32 -6.24 14.68 -0.29
CA GLY A 32 -6.32 14.40 1.14
C GLY A 32 -6.59 15.66 1.94
N SER A 33 -7.55 15.62 2.86
CA SER A 33 -7.80 16.68 3.84
C SER A 33 -7.00 16.52 5.15
N ASP A 34 -6.50 15.31 5.43
CA ASP A 34 -5.71 14.96 6.61
C ASP A 34 -4.64 13.94 6.22
N ARG A 35 -3.50 13.96 6.93
CA ARG A 35 -2.37 13.05 6.70
C ARG A 35 -2.17 12.14 7.92
N LYS A 36 -2.67 10.90 7.83
CA LYS A 36 -2.29 9.79 8.74
C LYS A 36 -1.10 8.98 8.24
N ALA A 37 -0.82 9.09 6.95
CA ALA A 37 0.26 8.42 6.23
C ALA A 37 0.94 9.43 5.27
N PRO A 38 2.09 9.08 4.68
CA PRO A 38 2.72 9.89 3.64
C PRO A 38 1.75 10.20 2.49
N ASP A 39 1.91 11.38 1.87
CA ASP A 39 1.15 11.75 0.68
C ASP A 39 1.35 10.71 -0.43
N ILE A 40 0.26 10.34 -1.12
CA ILE A 40 0.25 9.33 -2.17
C ILE A 40 0.41 9.92 -3.56
N LEU A 41 0.28 11.25 -3.70
CA LEU A 41 0.60 11.91 -4.96
C LEU A 41 2.09 11.65 -5.31
N HIS A 42 2.35 11.35 -6.59
CA HIS A 42 3.67 11.00 -7.11
C HIS A 42 4.35 9.80 -6.40
N VAL A 43 3.59 8.90 -5.78
CA VAL A 43 4.18 7.72 -5.10
C VAL A 43 4.86 6.77 -6.08
N ALA A 44 4.35 6.65 -7.31
CA ALA A 44 4.99 5.82 -8.34
C ALA A 44 6.37 6.34 -8.75
N SER A 45 6.56 7.66 -8.70
CA SER A 45 7.85 8.32 -8.95
C SER A 45 8.87 8.08 -7.83
N ARG A 46 8.42 7.71 -6.63
CA ARG A 46 9.27 7.46 -5.45
C ARG A 46 9.48 5.98 -5.13
N ASN A 47 8.49 5.14 -5.39
CA ASN A 47 8.55 3.70 -5.14
C ASN A 47 7.79 2.92 -6.21
N ALA A 48 8.47 2.63 -7.33
CA ALA A 48 7.89 1.96 -8.49
C ALA A 48 7.84 0.42 -8.39
N SER A 49 8.17 -0.18 -7.24
CA SER A 49 8.13 -1.65 -7.11
C SER A 49 6.70 -2.14 -6.89
N LYS A 50 6.17 -2.87 -7.87
CA LYS A 50 4.88 -3.55 -7.75
C LYS A 50 4.91 -4.61 -6.64
N GLU A 51 6.06 -5.24 -6.44
CA GLU A 51 6.28 -6.26 -5.40
C GLU A 51 6.20 -5.64 -4.01
N TRP A 52 6.81 -4.47 -3.81
CA TRP A 52 6.70 -3.72 -2.56
C TRP A 52 5.24 -3.33 -2.30
N MET A 53 4.56 -2.80 -3.32
CA MET A 53 3.16 -2.39 -3.23
C MET A 53 2.25 -3.57 -2.86
N MET A 54 2.49 -4.73 -3.46
CA MET A 54 1.79 -5.97 -3.17
C MET A 54 1.97 -6.40 -1.72
N LEU A 55 3.21 -6.47 -1.23
CA LEU A 55 3.49 -6.85 0.16
C LEU A 55 2.88 -5.83 1.14
N HIS A 56 3.00 -4.54 0.83
CA HIS A 56 2.51 -3.45 1.66
C HIS A 56 0.98 -3.47 1.79
N PHE A 57 0.23 -3.61 0.70
CA PHE A 57 -1.22 -3.68 0.77
C PHE A 57 -1.73 -4.99 1.40
N PHE A 58 -1.03 -6.10 1.20
CA PHE A 58 -1.41 -7.36 1.84
C PHE A 58 -1.27 -7.28 3.35
N ASN A 59 -0.08 -6.92 3.82
CA ASN A 59 0.16 -6.62 5.23
C ASN A 59 1.30 -5.60 5.37
N PRO A 60 0.99 -4.33 5.70
CA PRO A 60 1.97 -3.26 5.68
C PRO A 60 3.07 -3.46 6.72
N ARG A 61 2.79 -4.24 7.77
CA ARG A 61 3.75 -4.58 8.84
C ARG A 61 4.85 -5.55 8.40
N LEU A 62 4.74 -6.17 7.22
CA LEU A 62 5.80 -6.99 6.64
C LEU A 62 6.97 -6.14 6.12
N VAL A 63 6.65 -5.00 5.51
CA VAL A 63 7.65 -4.07 4.94
C VAL A 63 7.98 -2.91 5.88
N GLN A 64 7.02 -2.51 6.72
CA GLN A 64 7.15 -1.43 7.68
C GLN A 64 6.56 -1.87 9.04
N PRO A 65 7.38 -2.43 9.95
CA PRO A 65 6.91 -3.04 11.20
C PRO A 65 6.00 -2.15 12.06
N HIS A 66 6.27 -0.84 12.07
CA HIS A 66 5.52 0.16 12.84
C HIS A 66 4.39 0.83 12.05
N SER A 67 3.98 0.28 10.91
CA SER A 67 2.89 0.86 10.11
C SER A 67 1.54 0.71 10.82
N ILE A 68 0.82 1.83 10.95
CA ILE A 68 -0.55 1.88 11.46
C ILE A 68 -1.59 1.57 10.38
N MET A 69 -1.17 1.39 9.12
CA MET A 69 -2.06 1.12 8.01
C MET A 69 -2.82 -0.22 8.23
N PRO A 70 -4.13 -0.25 7.93
CA PRO A 70 -4.91 -1.49 7.91
C PRO A 70 -4.40 -2.48 6.85
N ARG A 71 -4.73 -3.76 7.00
CA ARG A 71 -4.48 -4.76 5.97
C ARG A 71 -5.59 -4.70 4.92
N PHE A 72 -5.23 -4.77 3.65
CA PHE A 72 -6.17 -4.87 2.53
C PHE A 72 -6.11 -6.24 1.85
N ASP A 73 -5.84 -7.29 2.62
CA ASP A 73 -5.75 -8.69 2.15
C ASP A 73 -7.06 -9.18 1.48
N TYR A 74 -8.21 -8.65 1.87
CA TYR A 74 -9.50 -8.96 1.26
C TYR A 74 -9.60 -8.58 -0.23
N LEU A 75 -8.76 -7.67 -0.74
CA LEU A 75 -8.74 -7.27 -2.15
C LEU A 75 -8.14 -8.34 -3.08
N TRP A 76 -7.46 -9.36 -2.54
CA TRP A 76 -6.97 -10.51 -3.32
C TRP A 76 -8.10 -11.42 -3.83
N GLY A 77 -9.28 -11.36 -3.20
CA GLY A 77 -10.39 -12.25 -3.51
C GLY A 77 -10.17 -13.68 -2.98
N PRO A 78 -10.98 -14.65 -3.42
CA PRO A 78 -10.96 -16.01 -2.87
C PRO A 78 -9.83 -16.89 -3.42
N VAL A 79 -9.20 -16.51 -4.53
CA VAL A 79 -8.25 -17.34 -5.29
C VAL A 79 -6.94 -16.60 -5.55
N ASP A 80 -5.85 -17.36 -5.60
CA ASP A 80 -4.53 -16.87 -6.00
C ASP A 80 -4.36 -16.85 -7.53
N ALA A 81 -3.18 -16.40 -7.99
CA ALA A 81 -2.80 -16.41 -9.40
C ALA A 81 -2.85 -17.81 -10.06
N SER A 82 -2.70 -18.88 -9.29
CA SER A 82 -2.77 -20.28 -9.75
C SER A 82 -4.19 -20.87 -9.66
N GLY A 83 -5.18 -20.08 -9.24
CA GLY A 83 -6.57 -20.53 -9.03
C GLY A 83 -6.78 -21.32 -7.74
N LYS A 84 -5.79 -21.39 -6.85
CA LYS A 84 -5.89 -22.05 -5.55
C LYS A 84 -6.59 -21.14 -4.54
N LYS A 85 -7.44 -21.72 -3.70
CA LYS A 85 -8.14 -20.98 -2.64
C LYS A 85 -7.14 -20.42 -1.62
N ILE A 86 -7.25 -19.12 -1.32
CA ILE A 86 -6.43 -18.45 -0.30
C ILE A 86 -7.06 -18.68 1.07
N ASP A 87 -6.28 -19.23 2.01
CA ASP A 87 -6.69 -19.37 3.41
C ASP A 87 -6.14 -18.21 4.25
N PHE A 88 -6.93 -17.15 4.33
CA PHE A 88 -6.59 -15.96 5.11
C PHE A 88 -6.53 -16.22 6.61
N ALA A 89 -7.34 -17.15 7.14
CA ALA A 89 -7.37 -17.44 8.57
C ALA A 89 -6.07 -18.13 8.99
N LYS A 90 -5.64 -19.14 8.23
CA LYS A 90 -4.36 -19.81 8.41
C LYS A 90 -3.21 -18.81 8.28
N TRP A 91 -3.21 -17.99 7.23
CA TRP A 91 -2.14 -17.01 7.02
C TRP A 91 -2.01 -16.02 8.18
N ARG A 92 -3.13 -15.52 8.71
CA ARG A 92 -3.13 -14.60 9.86
C ARG A 92 -2.64 -15.28 11.14
N ALA A 93 -2.99 -16.54 11.37
CA ALA A 93 -2.47 -17.31 12.51
C ALA A 93 -0.95 -17.45 12.42
N GLU A 94 -0.42 -17.85 11.27
CA GLU A 94 1.03 -17.94 11.04
C GLU A 94 1.73 -16.59 11.18
N TYR A 95 1.09 -15.50 10.74
CA TYR A 95 1.63 -14.16 10.91
C TYR A 95 1.68 -13.75 12.39
N ASN A 96 0.66 -14.09 13.19
CA ASN A 96 0.66 -13.78 14.62
C ASN A 96 1.77 -14.54 15.35
N GLU A 97 2.01 -15.81 15.00
CA GLU A 97 3.13 -16.58 15.53
C GLU A 97 4.49 -15.97 15.16
N TYR A 98 4.64 -15.49 13.91
CA TYR A 98 5.82 -14.74 13.49
C TYR A 98 5.99 -13.45 14.29
N HIS A 99 4.91 -12.69 14.49
CA HIS A 99 4.93 -11.45 15.26
C HIS A 99 5.27 -11.67 16.75
N GLU A 100 4.83 -12.78 17.32
CA GLU A 100 5.16 -13.22 18.68
C GLU A 100 6.58 -13.81 18.80
N GLY A 101 7.33 -13.91 17.70
CA GLY A 101 8.69 -14.46 17.67
C GLY A 101 8.76 -15.98 17.76
N LYS A 102 7.63 -16.69 17.64
CA LYS A 102 7.59 -18.17 17.60
C LYS A 102 8.13 -18.71 16.27
N ARG A 103 8.08 -17.92 15.21
CA ARG A 103 8.58 -18.25 13.88
C ARG A 103 9.67 -17.25 13.46
N ILE A 104 10.74 -17.75 12.84
CA ILE A 104 11.88 -16.93 12.39
C ILE A 104 11.57 -16.21 11.07
N THR A 105 10.76 -16.82 10.20
CA THR A 105 10.43 -16.29 8.86
C THR A 105 8.97 -15.89 8.75
N PRO A 106 8.66 -14.78 8.04
CA PRO A 106 7.29 -14.39 7.79
C PRO A 106 6.59 -15.41 6.87
N PRO A 107 5.26 -15.56 6.97
CA PRO A 107 4.50 -16.39 6.04
C PRO A 107 4.55 -15.79 4.63
N GLU A 108 4.53 -16.66 3.63
CA GLU A 108 4.56 -16.26 2.21
C GLU A 108 3.25 -15.56 1.82
N VAL A 109 3.35 -14.49 1.04
CA VAL A 109 2.19 -13.75 0.54
C VAL A 109 1.76 -14.36 -0.79
N PRO A 110 0.49 -14.76 -0.96
CA PRO A 110 0.01 -15.32 -2.22
C PRO A 110 0.04 -14.27 -3.33
N MET A 111 0.41 -14.69 -4.54
CA MET A 111 0.28 -13.86 -5.73
C MET A 111 -1.21 -13.63 -6.04
N TYR A 112 -1.57 -12.38 -6.36
CA TYR A 112 -2.94 -12.00 -6.64
C TYR A 112 -3.41 -12.54 -8.01
N ALA A 113 -4.68 -12.93 -8.10
CA ALA A 113 -5.28 -13.35 -9.36
C ALA A 113 -5.40 -12.18 -10.35
N SER A 114 -5.42 -12.47 -11.65
CA SER A 114 -5.53 -11.44 -12.70
C SER A 114 -6.84 -10.63 -12.62
N ASN A 115 -7.89 -11.21 -12.03
CA ASN A 115 -9.21 -10.62 -11.84
C ASN A 115 -9.44 -10.05 -10.43
N SER A 116 -8.38 -9.89 -9.63
CA SER A 116 -8.48 -9.37 -8.27
C SER A 116 -8.55 -7.84 -8.24
N GLU A 117 -9.28 -7.29 -7.27
CA GLU A 117 -9.43 -5.84 -7.10
C GLU A 117 -8.11 -5.16 -6.70
N ILE A 118 -7.22 -5.90 -6.04
CA ILE A 118 -5.91 -5.36 -5.67
C ILE A 118 -5.09 -4.96 -6.89
N ARG A 119 -5.25 -5.66 -8.03
CA ARG A 119 -4.57 -5.30 -9.27
C ARG A 119 -4.96 -3.89 -9.70
N ASN A 120 -6.26 -3.57 -9.68
CA ASN A 120 -6.77 -2.24 -10.03
C ASN A 120 -6.19 -1.16 -9.12
N LEU A 121 -6.11 -1.45 -7.81
CA LEU A 121 -5.53 -0.52 -6.84
C LEU A 121 -4.03 -0.30 -7.08
N ILE A 122 -3.26 -1.38 -7.29
CA ILE A 122 -1.82 -1.28 -7.56
C ILE A 122 -1.59 -0.52 -8.86
N ASP A 123 -2.32 -0.83 -9.93
CA ASP A 123 -2.16 -0.17 -11.22
C ASP A 123 -2.58 1.32 -11.14
N PHE A 124 -3.62 1.67 -10.38
CA PHE A 124 -3.99 3.06 -10.10
C PHE A 124 -2.85 3.81 -9.40
N VAL A 125 -2.33 3.25 -8.31
CA VAL A 125 -1.25 3.87 -7.53
C VAL A 125 0.04 4.00 -8.35
N MET A 126 0.34 3.01 -9.19
CA MET A 126 1.49 3.04 -10.09
C MET A 126 1.35 4.04 -11.25
N ASN A 127 0.13 4.50 -11.53
CA ASN A 127 -0.15 5.53 -12.51
C ASN A 127 -0.07 6.95 -11.94
N LEU A 128 -0.01 7.11 -10.60
CA LEU A 128 0.19 8.39 -9.92
C LEU A 128 1.69 8.78 -9.96
N LYS A 129 2.10 9.42 -11.05
CA LYS A 129 3.48 9.83 -11.31
C LYS A 129 3.70 11.31 -11.17
#